data_AF-A0AAE1AU95-F1
#
_entry.id   AF-A0AAE1AU95-F1
#
_cell.length_a   1.000
_cell.length_b   1.000
_cell.length_c   1.000
_cell.angle_alpha   90.00
_cell.angle_beta   90.00
_cell.angle_gamma   90.00
#
_symmetry.space_group_name_H-M   'P 1'
#
loop_
_entity.id
_entity.type
_entity.pdbx_description
1 polymer ?
#
loop_
_entity_poly.entity_id
_entity_poly.type
_entity_poly.pdbx_seq_one_letter_code
_entity_poly.pdbx_strand_id
1 'polypeptide(L)'
;MTTASTIFDENLLSVVNTTTQVEPSVTPLVSYRIYNIISLINDHLLTCPISFFGIFTNSANIAVFLKMGFAESTNISFFALSVIDLLVSLYTLIGKLLYSPVLFRLHGNFKAIDGGRGMTSIIFATSGVGGWVTTIISLERCFCIMFPLKVKTIITRRRIVLLILVMTVYQATFACLIYAQTGPPYHQHSEKRIIYLLCSLTGPSFICFVIVVIATTFLVIKLKQTMKMRSQIASQSDKAMSKERKVVRPVIFICVIFIVCFLPNVAKLLGTIVFPRLTPTDPYFGSLSNVLYTFTFIFQSISSSINIFVYYHMSSKFKETFGSLFCQIDVNTGGK
;
A
#
# COMPACT_ATOMS: atom_id res chain seq x y z
N MET A 1 29.26 -3.98 -79.42
CA MET A 1 29.26 -2.74 -78.63
C MET A 1 27.96 -2.74 -77.83
N THR A 2 27.74 -3.49 -76.74
CA THR A 2 28.55 -3.77 -75.54
C THR A 2 29.09 -2.51 -74.88
N THR A 3 28.36 -1.98 -73.89
CA THR A 3 28.76 -1.71 -72.48
C THR A 3 27.88 -0.61 -71.88
N ALA A 4 26.74 -0.95 -71.27
CA ALA A 4 25.97 -0.03 -70.42
C ALA A 4 25.00 -0.77 -69.46
N SER A 5 25.39 -1.89 -68.86
CA SER A 5 24.52 -2.64 -67.94
C SER A 5 25.21 -3.23 -66.71
N THR A 6 26.34 -2.67 -66.27
CA THR A 6 27.15 -3.27 -65.19
C THR A 6 27.58 -2.31 -64.07
N ILE A 7 27.00 -1.11 -63.97
CA ILE A 7 27.39 -0.13 -62.93
C ILE A 7 26.27 0.12 -61.89
N PHE A 8 25.04 -0.32 -62.13
CA PHE A 8 23.92 -0.07 -61.21
C PHE A 8 23.69 -1.18 -60.15
N ASP A 9 24.28 -2.37 -60.30
CA ASP A 9 24.04 -3.51 -59.39
C ASP A 9 25.13 -3.71 -58.30
N GLU A 10 26.35 -3.19 -58.46
CA GLU A 10 27.39 -3.30 -57.40
C GLU A 10 27.15 -2.36 -56.21
N ASN A 11 26.46 -1.24 -56.43
CA ASN A 11 26.10 -0.31 -55.35
C ASN A 11 24.88 -0.78 -54.55
N LEU A 12 24.06 -1.71 -55.07
CA LEU A 12 22.94 -2.27 -54.33
C LEU A 12 23.38 -3.44 -53.42
N LEU A 13 24.43 -4.17 -53.80
CA LEU A 13 24.98 -5.29 -53.02
C LEU A 13 25.94 -4.85 -51.91
N SER A 14 26.52 -3.64 -51.99
CA SER A 14 27.38 -3.09 -50.94
C SER A 14 26.63 -2.36 -49.82
N VAL A 15 25.37 -1.94 -50.04
CA VAL A 15 24.53 -1.28 -49.02
C VAL A 15 23.79 -2.29 -48.13
N VAL A 16 23.60 -3.52 -48.59
CA VAL A 16 22.97 -4.61 -47.81
C VAL A 16 23.92 -5.22 -46.76
N ASN A 17 25.23 -4.92 -46.84
CA ASN A 17 26.23 -5.35 -45.85
C ASN A 17 26.52 -4.31 -44.75
N THR A 18 25.64 -3.33 -44.58
CA THR A 18 25.62 -2.58 -43.32
C THR A 18 25.14 -3.55 -42.25
N THR A 19 26.10 -4.18 -41.59
CA THR A 19 25.93 -4.89 -40.32
C THR A 19 24.94 -4.10 -39.48
N THR A 20 23.71 -4.60 -39.40
CA THR A 20 22.90 -4.45 -38.20
C THR A 20 23.81 -4.96 -37.09
N GLN A 21 24.52 -4.05 -36.45
CA GLN A 21 25.05 -4.32 -35.12
C GLN A 21 23.80 -4.59 -34.30
N VAL A 22 23.45 -5.87 -34.21
CA VAL A 22 22.57 -6.40 -33.20
C VAL A 22 23.26 -5.99 -31.91
N GLU A 23 22.80 -4.90 -31.29
CA GLU A 23 23.23 -4.56 -29.94
C GLU A 23 23.15 -5.87 -29.13
N PRO A 24 24.22 -6.24 -28.41
CA PRO A 24 24.23 -7.49 -27.68
C PRO A 24 22.98 -7.54 -26.81
N SER A 25 22.08 -8.48 -27.10
CA SER A 25 20.82 -8.60 -26.41
C SER A 25 21.11 -8.89 -24.95
N VAL A 26 21.04 -7.85 -24.12
CA VAL A 26 21.35 -7.95 -22.70
C VAL A 26 20.39 -8.97 -22.10
N THR A 27 20.94 -10.09 -21.62
CA THR A 27 20.14 -11.14 -21.00
C THR A 27 19.69 -10.64 -19.63
N PRO A 28 18.37 -10.55 -19.38
CA PRO A 28 17.88 -10.03 -18.11
C PRO A 28 18.22 -10.97 -16.96
N LEU A 29 18.55 -10.43 -15.79
CA LEU A 29 18.85 -11.21 -14.58
C LEU A 29 17.71 -12.15 -14.19
N VAL A 30 16.47 -11.71 -14.41
CA VAL A 30 15.27 -12.54 -14.30
C VAL A 30 14.66 -12.68 -15.68
N SER A 31 14.56 -13.92 -16.17
CA SER A 31 13.94 -14.19 -17.47
C SER A 31 12.48 -13.76 -17.50
N TYR A 32 11.99 -13.30 -18.65
CA TYR A 32 10.59 -12.90 -18.83
C TYR A 32 9.60 -14.03 -18.50
N ARG A 33 9.99 -15.29 -18.73
CA ARG A 33 9.17 -16.46 -18.38
C ARG A 33 8.98 -16.58 -16.86
N ILE A 34 10.05 -16.44 -16.09
CA ILE A 34 9.99 -16.47 -14.62
C ILE A 34 9.17 -15.30 -14.10
N TYR A 35 9.43 -14.09 -14.61
CA TYR A 35 8.66 -12.90 -14.25
C TYR A 35 7.15 -13.08 -14.48
N ASN A 36 6.75 -13.63 -15.63
CA ASN A 36 5.34 -13.84 -15.95
C ASN A 36 4.67 -14.85 -15.02
N ILE A 37 5.36 -15.94 -14.66
CA ILE A 37 4.83 -16.94 -13.70
C ILE A 37 4.66 -16.30 -12.33
N ILE A 38 5.67 -15.59 -11.84
CA ILE A 38 5.61 -14.91 -10.54
C ILE A 38 4.50 -13.87 -10.52
N SER A 39 4.37 -13.06 -11.58
CA SER A 39 3.34 -12.03 -11.68
C SER A 39 1.94 -12.62 -11.75
N LEU A 40 1.75 -13.74 -12.44
CA LEU A 40 0.46 -14.44 -12.45
C LEU A 40 0.06 -14.87 -11.03
N ILE A 41 0.99 -15.51 -10.30
CA ILE A 41 0.73 -15.96 -8.93
C ILE A 41 0.47 -14.75 -8.02
N ASN A 42 1.38 -13.79 -8.01
CA ASN A 42 1.35 -12.69 -7.06
C ASN A 42 0.20 -11.72 -7.33
N ASP A 43 -0.03 -11.34 -8.58
CA ASP A 43 -1.05 -10.35 -8.91
C ASP A 43 -2.45 -10.98 -8.95
N HIS A 44 -2.61 -12.19 -9.51
CA HIS A 44 -3.93 -12.75 -9.76
C HIS A 44 -4.36 -13.79 -8.74
N LEU A 45 -3.47 -14.69 -8.29
CA LEU A 45 -3.85 -15.71 -7.31
C LEU A 45 -3.79 -15.21 -5.87
N LEU A 46 -2.97 -14.21 -5.58
CA LEU A 46 -2.84 -13.64 -4.23
C LEU A 46 -3.48 -12.27 -4.12
N THR A 47 -3.01 -11.29 -4.91
CA THR A 47 -3.43 -9.88 -4.74
C THR A 47 -4.90 -9.65 -5.05
N CYS A 48 -5.45 -10.24 -6.13
CA CYS A 48 -6.87 -10.08 -6.47
C CYS A 48 -7.82 -10.61 -5.37
N PRO A 49 -7.69 -11.87 -4.89
CA PRO A 49 -8.54 -12.37 -3.79
C PRO A 49 -8.41 -11.55 -2.51
N ILE A 50 -7.18 -11.16 -2.12
CA ILE A 50 -6.96 -10.32 -0.94
C ILE A 50 -7.64 -8.97 -1.10
N SER A 51 -7.49 -8.33 -2.26
CA SER A 51 -8.11 -7.04 -2.56
C SER A 51 -9.64 -7.15 -2.55
N PHE A 52 -10.19 -8.21 -3.15
CA PHE A 52 -11.62 -8.49 -3.12
C PHE A 52 -12.14 -8.64 -1.69
N PHE A 53 -11.47 -9.44 -0.86
CA PHE A 53 -11.77 -9.55 0.57
C PHE A 53 -11.69 -8.19 1.28
N GLY A 54 -10.68 -7.38 0.97
CA GLY A 54 -10.51 -6.02 1.49
C GLY A 54 -11.67 -5.07 1.18
N ILE A 55 -12.36 -5.24 0.04
CA ILE A 55 -13.56 -4.46 -0.28
C ILE A 55 -14.67 -4.73 0.74
N PHE A 56 -14.93 -6.00 1.05
CA PHE A 56 -15.95 -6.38 2.03
C PHE A 56 -15.59 -5.95 3.45
N THR A 57 -14.36 -6.23 3.89
CA THR A 57 -13.95 -5.93 5.26
C THR A 57 -13.93 -4.43 5.54
N ASN A 58 -13.46 -3.62 4.59
CA ASN A 58 -13.44 -2.17 4.76
C ASN A 58 -14.84 -1.55 4.63
N SER A 59 -15.71 -2.08 3.77
CA SER A 59 -17.12 -1.66 3.74
C SER A 59 -17.82 -1.92 5.08
N ALA A 60 -17.58 -3.09 5.69
CA ALA A 60 -18.09 -3.40 7.02
C ALA A 60 -17.51 -2.48 8.10
N ASN A 61 -16.20 -2.20 8.07
CA ASN A 61 -15.55 -1.25 8.99
C ASN A 61 -16.19 0.14 8.90
N ILE A 62 -16.39 0.66 7.68
CA ILE A 62 -17.04 1.95 7.43
C ILE A 62 -18.42 1.99 8.07
N ALA A 63 -19.26 0.97 7.83
CA ALA A 63 -20.60 0.88 8.40
C ALA A 63 -20.58 0.89 9.94
N VAL A 64 -19.65 0.14 10.56
CA VAL A 64 -19.48 0.11 12.01
C VAL A 64 -19.05 1.48 12.55
N PHE A 65 -18.04 2.13 11.96
CA PHE A 65 -17.56 3.41 12.46
C PHE A 65 -18.58 4.54 12.27
N LEU A 66 -19.40 4.50 11.21
CA LEU A 66 -20.54 5.40 11.05
C LEU A 66 -21.54 5.23 12.20
N LYS A 67 -21.87 3.98 12.56
CA LYS A 67 -22.78 3.69 13.68
C LYS A 67 -22.19 4.05 15.05
N MET A 68 -20.89 3.85 15.25
CA MET A 68 -20.20 4.21 16.51
C MET A 68 -20.09 5.73 16.71
N GLY A 69 -20.07 6.50 15.62
CA GLY A 69 -19.94 7.95 15.62
C GLY A 69 -18.51 8.47 15.88
N PHE A 70 -18.32 9.76 15.62
CA PHE A 70 -17.02 10.45 15.60
C PHE A 70 -16.74 11.29 16.85
N ALA A 71 -17.22 10.82 18.01
CA ALA A 71 -16.96 11.46 19.29
C ALA A 71 -15.47 11.38 19.70
N GLU A 72 -14.81 10.29 19.33
CA GLU A 72 -13.40 10.02 19.61
C GLU A 72 -12.52 10.22 18.36
N SER A 73 -11.35 10.84 18.52
CA SER A 73 -10.36 11.02 17.44
C SER A 73 -9.95 9.70 16.79
N THR A 74 -9.79 8.67 17.61
CA THR A 74 -9.47 7.31 17.17
C THR A 74 -10.50 6.77 16.17
N ASN A 75 -11.81 7.00 16.38
CA ASN A 75 -12.84 6.55 15.44
C ASN A 75 -12.76 7.30 14.11
N ILE A 76 -12.40 8.59 14.12
CA ILE A 76 -12.18 9.38 12.91
C ILE A 76 -11.02 8.79 12.10
N SER A 77 -9.89 8.52 12.77
CA SER A 77 -8.70 7.95 12.11
C SER A 77 -8.97 6.56 11.54
N PHE A 78 -9.65 5.67 12.28
CA PHE A 78 -9.98 4.34 11.77
C PHE A 78 -11.05 4.35 10.67
N PHE A 79 -12.03 5.25 10.74
CA PHE A 79 -12.96 5.47 9.64
C PHE A 79 -12.24 5.93 8.38
N ALA A 80 -11.39 6.96 8.49
CA ALA A 80 -10.62 7.48 7.37
C ALA A 80 -9.72 6.37 6.77
N LEU A 81 -9.03 5.60 7.62
CA LEU A 81 -8.22 4.48 7.18
C LEU A 81 -9.07 3.42 6.43
N SER A 82 -10.25 3.08 6.93
CA SER A 82 -11.16 2.13 6.27
C SER A 82 -11.65 2.62 4.90
N VAL A 83 -11.93 3.93 4.76
CA VAL A 83 -12.29 4.53 3.46
C VAL A 83 -11.11 4.46 2.49
N ILE A 84 -9.91 4.80 2.95
CA ILE A 84 -8.70 4.74 2.14
C ILE A 84 -8.41 3.30 1.71
N ASP A 85 -8.47 2.34 2.64
CA ASP A 85 -8.22 0.94 2.38
C ASP A 85 -9.24 0.32 1.42
N LEU A 86 -10.52 0.72 1.51
CA LEU A 86 -11.53 0.37 0.52
C LEU A 86 -11.13 0.84 -0.88
N LEU A 87 -10.68 2.10 -1.00
CA LEU A 87 -10.22 2.66 -2.27
C LEU A 87 -8.96 1.93 -2.78
N VAL A 88 -7.98 1.66 -1.91
CA VAL A 88 -6.77 0.90 -2.26
C VAL A 88 -7.15 -0.49 -2.78
N SER A 89 -8.05 -1.20 -2.10
CA SER A 89 -8.52 -2.52 -2.50
C SER A 89 -9.26 -2.48 -3.85
N LEU A 90 -10.13 -1.49 -4.06
CA LEU A 90 -10.84 -1.30 -5.34
C LEU A 90 -9.87 -1.01 -6.49
N TYR A 91 -8.98 -0.02 -6.32
CA TYR A 91 -8.02 0.37 -7.34
C TYR A 91 -7.02 -0.74 -7.63
N THR A 92 -6.58 -1.49 -6.62
CA THR A 92 -5.68 -2.63 -6.80
C THR A 92 -6.36 -3.73 -7.59
N LEU A 93 -7.60 -4.10 -7.25
CA LEU A 93 -8.35 -5.11 -8.00
C LEU A 93 -8.52 -4.71 -9.47
N ILE A 94 -8.99 -3.49 -9.73
CA ILE A 94 -9.16 -2.96 -11.09
C ILE A 94 -7.81 -2.92 -11.82
N GLY A 95 -6.76 -2.41 -11.18
CA GLY A 95 -5.42 -2.32 -11.75
C GLY A 95 -4.86 -3.68 -12.13
N LYS A 96 -4.97 -4.70 -11.28
CA LYS A 96 -4.49 -6.05 -11.57
C LYS A 96 -5.30 -6.72 -12.69
N LEU A 97 -6.61 -6.50 -12.74
CA LEU A 97 -7.43 -6.96 -13.87
C LEU A 97 -6.98 -6.32 -15.19
N LEU A 98 -6.64 -5.03 -15.23
CA LEU A 98 -6.13 -4.36 -16.42
C LEU A 98 -4.77 -4.92 -16.91
N TYR A 99 -3.97 -5.51 -16.01
CA TYR A 99 -2.74 -6.23 -16.35
C TYR A 99 -2.96 -7.71 -16.71
N SER A 100 -4.20 -8.19 -16.79
CA SER A 100 -4.48 -9.62 -16.98
C SER A 100 -3.94 -10.15 -18.31
N PRO A 101 -3.20 -11.27 -18.29
CA PRO A 101 -2.72 -11.90 -19.52
C PRO A 101 -3.86 -12.41 -20.40
N VAL A 102 -5.05 -12.66 -19.83
CA VAL A 102 -6.25 -13.05 -20.58
C VAL A 102 -6.78 -11.86 -21.37
N LEU A 103 -6.90 -10.68 -20.74
CA LEU A 103 -7.33 -9.45 -21.42
C LEU A 103 -6.33 -9.01 -22.49
N PHE A 104 -5.04 -9.18 -22.24
CA PHE A 104 -3.99 -8.94 -23.22
C PHE A 104 -4.11 -9.87 -24.44
N ARG A 105 -4.34 -11.18 -24.23
CA ARG A 105 -4.50 -12.17 -25.30
C ARG A 105 -5.77 -11.98 -26.13
N LEU A 106 -6.87 -11.58 -25.51
CA LEU A 106 -8.17 -11.44 -26.19
C LEU A 106 -8.25 -10.20 -27.09
N HIS A 107 -7.58 -9.10 -26.74
CA HIS A 107 -7.80 -7.82 -27.41
C HIS A 107 -6.51 -7.09 -27.85
N GLY A 108 -5.32 -7.66 -27.61
CA GLY A 108 -4.04 -6.99 -27.92
C GLY A 108 -3.94 -5.59 -27.31
N ASN A 109 -4.63 -5.36 -26.19
CA ASN A 109 -5.05 -4.01 -25.81
C ASN A 109 -3.94 -3.28 -25.04
N PHE A 110 -2.97 -2.71 -25.76
CA PHE A 110 -1.94 -1.83 -25.18
C PHE A 110 -2.54 -0.70 -24.33
N LYS A 111 -3.77 -0.24 -24.64
CA LYS A 111 -4.49 0.76 -23.82
C LYS A 111 -4.88 0.22 -22.45
N ALA A 112 -5.18 -1.07 -22.30
CA ALA A 112 -5.46 -1.68 -21.00
C ALA A 112 -4.20 -1.70 -20.11
N ILE A 113 -3.04 -2.02 -20.69
CA ILE A 113 -1.75 -1.97 -19.97
C ILE A 113 -1.42 -0.54 -19.55
N ASP A 114 -1.59 0.44 -20.45
CA ASP A 114 -1.37 1.84 -20.09
C ASP A 114 -2.39 2.34 -19.06
N GLY A 115 -3.64 1.86 -19.12
CA GLY A 115 -4.64 2.06 -18.07
C GLY A 115 -4.21 1.49 -16.73
N GLY A 116 -3.64 0.28 -16.70
CA GLY A 116 -3.07 -0.35 -15.50
C GLY A 116 -1.90 0.46 -14.93
N ARG A 117 -1.04 1.02 -15.79
CA ARG A 117 0.08 1.89 -15.38
C ARG A 117 -0.40 3.21 -14.79
N GLY A 118 -1.45 3.79 -15.37
CA GLY A 118 -2.14 4.94 -14.78
C GLY A 118 -2.68 4.59 -13.40
N MET A 119 -3.46 3.50 -13.30
CA MET A 119 -4.07 3.03 -12.05
C MET A 119 -3.03 2.78 -10.95
N THR A 120 -1.85 2.27 -11.31
CA THR A 120 -0.72 2.07 -10.39
C THR A 120 -0.35 3.37 -9.65
N SER A 121 -0.40 4.52 -10.33
CA SER A 121 -0.09 5.82 -9.74
C SER A 121 -1.16 6.25 -8.72
N ILE A 122 -2.44 5.98 -8.99
CA ILE A 122 -3.53 6.22 -8.03
C ILE A 122 -3.39 5.32 -6.81
N ILE A 123 -3.10 4.03 -7.02
CA ILE A 123 -2.90 3.07 -5.92
C ILE A 123 -1.81 3.58 -4.98
N PHE A 124 -0.68 4.03 -5.55
CA PHE A 124 0.44 4.57 -4.78
C PHE A 124 0.07 5.82 -3.98
N ALA A 125 -0.56 6.82 -4.61
CA ALA A 125 -0.98 8.03 -3.92
C ALA A 125 -1.96 7.73 -2.79
N THR A 126 -2.97 6.90 -3.06
CA THR A 126 -4.01 6.51 -2.09
C THR A 126 -3.39 5.76 -0.90
N SER A 127 -2.44 4.87 -1.17
CA SER A 127 -1.74 4.11 -0.13
C SER A 127 -0.78 4.97 0.69
N GLY A 128 -0.22 6.01 0.07
CA GLY A 128 0.49 7.06 0.77
C GLY A 128 -0.40 7.78 1.79
N VAL A 129 -1.67 8.06 1.46
CA VAL A 129 -2.63 8.59 2.46
C VAL A 129 -2.84 7.60 3.59
N GLY A 130 -2.99 6.31 3.30
CA GLY A 130 -3.14 5.26 4.32
C GLY A 130 -1.94 5.18 5.26
N GLY A 131 -0.73 5.35 4.73
CA GLY A 131 0.51 5.46 5.50
C GLY A 131 0.51 6.65 6.47
N TRP A 132 0.06 7.82 6.01
CA TRP A 132 -0.07 9.01 6.85
C TRP A 132 -1.11 8.82 7.96
N VAL A 133 -2.28 8.27 7.65
CA VAL A 133 -3.32 7.99 8.65
C VAL A 133 -2.82 6.97 9.67
N THR A 134 -2.12 5.93 9.24
CA THR A 134 -1.53 4.94 10.16
C THR A 134 -0.48 5.59 11.07
N THR A 135 0.34 6.50 10.52
CA THR A 135 1.31 7.26 11.30
C THR A 135 0.63 8.12 12.37
N ILE A 136 -0.47 8.80 12.01
CA ILE A 136 -1.29 9.57 12.95
C ILE A 136 -1.82 8.66 14.07
N ILE A 137 -2.35 7.48 13.74
CA ILE A 137 -2.81 6.50 14.73
C ILE A 137 -1.67 6.08 15.66
N SER A 138 -0.50 5.72 15.12
CA SER A 138 0.65 5.30 15.94
C SER A 138 1.12 6.41 16.87
N LEU A 139 1.19 7.66 16.41
CA LEU A 139 1.51 8.81 17.23
C LEU A 139 0.44 9.06 18.30
N GLU A 140 -0.84 8.99 17.94
CA GLU A 140 -1.96 9.14 18.88
C GLU A 140 -1.86 8.12 20.02
N ARG A 141 -1.61 6.85 19.70
CA ARG A 141 -1.38 5.81 20.71
C ARG A 141 -0.16 6.12 21.58
N CYS A 142 0.94 6.57 20.99
CA CYS A 142 2.14 6.93 21.74
C CYS A 142 1.87 8.08 22.72
N PHE A 143 1.22 9.16 22.27
CA PHE A 143 0.87 10.29 23.12
C PHE A 143 -0.13 9.92 24.22
N CYS A 144 -1.10 9.03 23.95
CA CYS A 144 -2.03 8.52 24.97
C CYS A 144 -1.30 7.83 26.13
N ILE A 145 -0.20 7.11 25.85
CA ILE A 145 0.60 6.43 26.88
C ILE A 145 1.58 7.39 27.56
N MET A 146 2.24 8.27 26.80
CA MET A 146 3.25 9.18 27.34
C MET A 146 2.67 10.35 28.15
N PHE A 147 1.55 10.92 27.68
CA PHE A 147 0.98 12.14 28.22
C PHE A 147 -0.55 12.03 28.38
N PRO A 148 -1.06 11.09 29.19
CA PRO A 148 -2.49 10.80 29.30
C PRO A 148 -3.35 12.01 29.67
N LEU A 149 -2.79 12.97 30.43
CA LEU A 149 -3.49 14.20 30.84
C LEU A 149 -3.47 15.30 29.77
N LYS A 150 -2.44 15.32 28.90
CA LYS A 150 -2.30 16.34 27.84
C LYS A 150 -2.78 15.84 26.47
N VAL A 151 -3.01 14.54 26.30
CA VAL A 151 -3.38 14.00 24.98
C VAL A 151 -4.67 14.60 24.44
N LYS A 152 -5.67 14.87 25.29
CA LYS A 152 -6.95 15.46 24.86
C LYS A 152 -6.82 16.94 24.42
N THR A 153 -5.78 17.63 24.85
CA THR A 153 -5.48 19.02 24.42
C THR A 153 -4.54 19.05 23.22
N ILE A 154 -3.62 18.09 23.11
CA ILE A 154 -2.70 17.94 21.99
C ILE A 154 -3.42 17.38 20.77
N ILE A 155 -4.14 16.27 20.94
CA ILE A 155 -4.84 15.52 19.90
C ILE A 155 -6.32 15.85 19.99
N THR A 156 -6.73 16.81 19.15
CA THR A 156 -8.13 17.20 19.03
C THR A 156 -8.69 16.68 17.71
N ARG A 157 -10.01 16.45 17.67
CA ARG A 157 -10.72 16.00 16.46
C ARG A 157 -10.45 16.91 15.26
N ARG A 158 -10.49 18.23 15.47
CA ARG A 158 -10.22 19.23 14.43
C ARG A 158 -8.81 19.08 13.85
N ARG A 159 -7.81 18.87 14.69
CA ARG A 159 -6.42 18.66 14.25
C ARG A 159 -6.27 17.37 13.45
N ILE A 160 -6.89 16.28 13.91
CA ILE A 160 -6.83 14.99 13.21
C ILE A 160 -7.47 15.09 11.82
N VAL A 161 -8.69 15.65 11.73
CA VAL A 161 -9.36 15.85 10.43
C VAL A 161 -8.50 16.72 9.51
N LEU A 162 -7.97 17.83 10.02
CA LEU A 162 -7.11 18.73 9.23
C LEU A 162 -5.85 18.03 8.73
N LEU A 163 -5.16 17.26 9.59
CA LEU A 163 -3.97 16.50 9.21
C LEU A 163 -4.28 15.48 8.11
N ILE A 164 -5.36 14.71 8.25
CA ILE A 164 -5.80 13.75 7.24
C ILE A 164 -6.06 14.47 5.92
N LEU A 165 -6.83 15.56 5.94
CA LEU A 165 -7.22 16.31 4.75
C LEU A 165 -6.01 16.92 4.03
N VAL A 166 -5.06 17.50 4.78
CA VAL A 166 -3.80 18.03 4.23
C VAL A 166 -2.99 16.92 3.55
N MET A 167 -2.85 15.76 4.19
CA MET A 167 -2.10 14.63 3.62
C MET A 167 -2.82 14.03 2.40
N THR A 168 -4.15 14.01 2.37
CA THR A 168 -4.93 13.63 1.19
C THR A 168 -4.73 14.60 0.04
N VAL A 169 -4.78 15.92 0.29
CA VAL A 169 -4.55 16.94 -0.74
C VAL A 169 -3.13 16.87 -1.29
N TYR A 170 -2.12 16.69 -0.42
CA TYR A 170 -0.74 16.47 -0.84
C TYR A 170 -0.65 15.29 -1.82
N GLN A 171 -1.20 14.13 -1.46
CA GLN A 171 -1.14 12.94 -2.31
C GLN A 171 -1.93 13.09 -3.61
N ALA A 172 -3.12 13.67 -3.55
CA ALA A 172 -3.94 13.96 -4.73
C ALA A 172 -3.22 14.90 -5.69
N THR A 173 -2.49 15.89 -5.18
CA THR A 173 -1.70 16.83 -6.02
C THR A 173 -0.67 16.07 -6.86
N PHE A 174 0.12 15.17 -6.27
CA PHE A 174 1.09 14.39 -7.04
C PHE A 174 0.45 13.38 -8.00
N ALA A 175 -0.67 12.78 -7.62
CA ALA A 175 -1.44 11.95 -8.54
C ALA A 175 -1.89 12.77 -9.76
N CYS A 176 -2.48 13.95 -9.54
CA CYS A 176 -2.89 14.86 -10.62
C CYS A 176 -1.72 15.30 -11.49
N LEU A 177 -0.55 15.61 -10.91
CA LEU A 177 0.65 15.98 -11.66
C LEU A 177 1.14 14.85 -12.57
N ILE A 178 1.08 13.59 -12.13
CA ILE A 178 1.38 12.44 -12.97
C ILE A 178 0.44 12.39 -14.17
N TYR A 179 -0.88 12.51 -13.96
CA TYR A 179 -1.85 12.51 -15.05
C TYR A 179 -1.68 13.69 -16.01
N ALA A 180 -1.51 14.90 -15.48
CA ALA A 180 -1.48 16.12 -16.27
C ALA A 180 -0.16 16.33 -17.03
N GLN A 181 0.99 15.95 -16.45
CA GLN A 181 2.31 16.27 -17.01
C GLN A 181 3.05 15.08 -17.61
N THR A 182 2.66 13.86 -17.28
CA THR A 182 3.29 12.65 -17.86
C THR A 182 2.38 12.00 -18.88
N GLY A 183 1.09 11.86 -18.55
CA GLY A 183 0.05 11.36 -19.43
C GLY A 183 0.29 9.94 -19.96
N PRO A 184 -0.71 9.34 -20.63
CA PRO A 184 -0.48 8.18 -21.45
C PRO A 184 0.41 8.55 -22.67
N PRO A 185 1.28 7.66 -23.13
CA PRO A 185 1.48 6.32 -22.60
C PRO A 185 2.53 6.35 -21.49
N TYR A 186 2.16 5.89 -20.28
CA TYR A 186 2.98 5.96 -19.05
C TYR A 186 4.21 5.03 -19.07
N HIS A 187 4.89 4.89 -20.21
CA HIS A 187 6.15 4.19 -20.37
C HIS A 187 7.33 5.13 -20.57
N GLN A 188 7.10 6.37 -21.01
CA GLN A 188 8.20 7.30 -21.26
C GLN A 188 8.81 7.76 -19.93
N HIS A 189 10.14 7.65 -19.84
CA HIS A 189 10.91 8.17 -18.72
C HIS A 189 11.01 9.68 -18.84
N SER A 190 10.17 10.39 -18.09
CA SER A 190 10.39 11.80 -17.80
C SER A 190 10.96 11.93 -16.40
N GLU A 191 11.98 12.78 -16.22
CA GLU A 191 12.55 13.10 -14.91
C GLU A 191 11.45 13.57 -13.95
N LYS A 192 10.49 14.35 -14.47
CA LYS A 192 9.29 14.80 -13.76
C LYS A 192 8.48 13.63 -13.17
N ARG A 193 8.24 12.57 -13.94
CA ARG A 193 7.49 11.40 -13.45
C ARG A 193 8.20 10.71 -12.30
N ILE A 194 9.51 10.56 -12.39
CA ILE A 194 10.31 9.96 -11.31
C ILE A 194 10.16 10.80 -10.05
N ILE A 195 10.31 12.13 -10.16
CA ILE A 195 10.12 13.05 -9.03
C ILE A 195 8.71 12.92 -8.43
N TYR A 196 7.66 12.90 -9.25
CA TYR A 196 6.29 12.77 -8.74
C TYR A 196 6.02 11.43 -8.06
N LEU A 197 6.54 10.33 -8.60
CA LEU A 197 6.45 9.02 -7.96
C LEU A 197 7.24 8.96 -6.65
N LEU A 198 8.41 9.61 -6.59
CA LEU A 198 9.20 9.74 -5.37
C LEU A 198 8.43 10.52 -4.30
N CYS A 199 7.82 11.64 -4.66
CA CYS A 199 7.05 12.46 -3.73
C CYS A 199 5.70 11.84 -3.33
N SER A 200 5.07 11.04 -4.19
CA SER A 200 3.77 10.42 -3.89
C SER A 200 3.88 9.14 -3.07
N LEU A 201 4.84 8.27 -3.43
CA LEU A 201 4.98 6.96 -2.79
C LEU A 201 6.19 6.93 -1.88
N THR A 202 7.35 7.06 -2.48
CA THR A 202 8.62 6.63 -1.89
C THR A 202 9.00 7.43 -0.65
N GLY A 203 8.98 8.76 -0.76
CA GLY A 203 9.26 9.68 0.35
C GLY A 203 8.26 9.50 1.49
N PRO A 204 6.94 9.63 1.24
CA PRO A 204 5.92 9.41 2.27
C PRO A 204 6.00 8.04 2.94
N SER A 205 6.14 6.95 2.18
CA SER A 205 6.25 5.60 2.75
C SER A 205 7.47 5.46 3.65
N PHE A 206 8.63 6.01 3.25
CA PHE A 206 9.84 5.98 4.07
C PHE A 206 9.66 6.80 5.36
N ILE A 207 9.14 8.02 5.25
CA ILE A 207 8.90 8.90 6.40
C ILE A 207 7.91 8.25 7.37
N CYS A 208 6.77 7.75 6.87
CA CYS A 208 5.76 7.06 7.68
C CYS A 208 6.37 5.83 8.36
N PHE A 209 7.13 5.02 7.64
CA PHE A 209 7.79 3.83 8.20
C PHE A 209 8.73 4.19 9.36
N VAL A 210 9.61 5.17 9.17
CA VAL A 210 10.55 5.62 10.21
C VAL A 210 9.79 6.14 11.43
N ILE A 211 8.78 7.00 11.24
CA ILE A 211 7.98 7.53 12.35
C ILE A 211 7.26 6.41 13.09
N VAL A 212 6.63 5.46 12.38
CA VAL A 212 5.91 4.35 13.01
C VAL A 212 6.87 3.43 13.78
N VAL A 213 8.04 3.10 13.24
CA VAL A 213 9.05 2.29 13.95
C VAL A 213 9.51 2.99 15.24
N ILE A 214 9.80 4.29 15.17
CA ILE A 214 10.21 5.09 16.32
C ILE A 214 9.08 5.13 17.35
N ALA A 215 7.87 5.52 16.93
CA ALA A 215 6.70 5.61 17.80
C ALA A 215 6.37 4.28 18.47
N THR A 216 6.46 3.17 17.74
CA THR A 216 6.22 1.82 18.25
C THR A 216 7.27 1.41 19.27
N THR A 217 8.55 1.67 18.99
CA THR A 217 9.64 1.39 19.93
C THR A 217 9.43 2.15 21.24
N PHE A 218 9.16 3.45 21.17
CA PHE A 218 8.85 4.26 22.35
C PHE A 218 7.62 3.77 23.11
N LEU A 219 6.55 3.45 22.38
CA LEU A 219 5.31 2.92 22.94
C LEU A 219 5.56 1.63 23.72
N VAL A 220 6.30 0.67 23.14
CA VAL A 220 6.63 -0.61 23.78
C VAL A 220 7.48 -0.39 25.04
N ILE A 221 8.51 0.46 24.97
CA ILE A 221 9.38 0.77 26.11
C ILE A 221 8.57 1.39 27.24
N LYS A 222 7.81 2.44 26.96
CA LYS A 222 7.02 3.16 27.96
C LYS A 222 5.94 2.28 28.56
N LEU A 223 5.29 1.47 27.73
CA LEU A 223 4.28 0.54 28.22
C LEU A 223 4.86 -0.52 29.15
N LYS A 224 6.04 -1.08 28.84
CA LYS A 224 6.76 -1.99 29.75
C LYS A 224 7.14 -1.30 31.06
N GLN A 225 7.60 -0.05 31.00
CA GLN A 225 7.93 0.73 32.20
C GLN A 225 6.69 0.95 33.08
N THR A 226 5.58 1.40 32.49
CA THR A 226 4.32 1.63 33.21
C THR A 226 3.78 0.34 33.83
N MET A 227 3.83 -0.79 33.10
CA MET A 227 3.43 -2.09 33.65
C MET A 227 4.31 -2.53 34.82
N LYS A 228 5.64 -2.38 34.72
CA LYS A 228 6.57 -2.74 35.80
C LYS A 228 6.35 -1.88 37.06
N MET A 229 6.15 -0.58 36.87
CA MET A 229 5.84 0.34 37.99
C MET A 229 4.53 -0.05 38.67
N ARG A 230 3.48 -0.37 37.89
CA ARG A 230 2.19 -0.80 38.42
C ARG A 230 2.24 -2.17 39.10
N SER A 231 3.04 -3.10 38.59
CA SER A 231 3.22 -4.40 39.25
C SER A 231 3.97 -4.32 40.57
N GLN A 232 4.77 -3.28 40.78
CA GLN A 232 5.46 -3.04 42.06
C GLN A 232 4.56 -2.35 43.10
N ILE A 233 3.58 -1.57 42.66
CA ILE A 233 2.63 -0.85 43.53
C ILE A 233 1.43 -1.73 43.90
N ALA A 234 1.02 -2.64 43.02
CA ALA A 234 -0.09 -3.56 43.28
C ALA A 234 0.40 -4.81 44.05
N SER A 235 0.17 -4.86 45.35
CA SER A 235 0.19 -6.11 46.10
C SER A 235 -0.98 -7.00 45.66
N GLN A 236 -0.66 -8.04 44.87
CA GLN A 236 -1.49 -9.20 44.48
C GLN A 236 -2.73 -9.01 43.57
N SER A 237 -2.67 -9.61 42.37
CA SER A 237 -3.57 -10.67 41.87
C SER A 237 -3.28 -10.94 40.38
N ASP A 238 -2.95 -12.19 40.01
CA ASP A 238 -2.75 -12.62 38.62
C ASP A 238 -3.96 -12.31 37.70
N LYS A 239 -5.16 -12.12 38.28
CA LYS A 239 -6.37 -11.71 37.53
C LYS A 239 -6.33 -10.25 37.07
N ALA A 240 -5.75 -9.32 37.83
CA ALA A 240 -5.61 -7.93 37.41
C ALA A 240 -4.55 -7.79 36.30
N MET A 241 -3.45 -8.52 36.44
CA MET A 241 -2.34 -8.57 35.48
C MET A 241 -2.72 -9.21 34.13
N SER A 242 -3.56 -10.26 34.16
CA SER A 242 -4.07 -10.93 32.94
C SER A 242 -5.11 -10.10 32.19
N LYS A 243 -5.89 -9.25 32.88
CA LYS A 243 -6.81 -8.29 32.25
C LYS A 243 -6.06 -7.15 31.56
N GLU A 244 -4.95 -6.69 32.12
CA GLU A 244 -4.12 -5.61 31.54
C GLU A 244 -3.31 -6.08 30.32
N ARG A 245 -2.83 -7.33 30.29
CA ARG A 245 -2.23 -7.95 29.08
C ARG A 245 -3.17 -7.93 27.86
N LYS A 246 -4.49 -7.94 28.07
CA LYS A 246 -5.50 -7.88 26.98
C LYS A 246 -5.58 -6.52 26.30
N VAL A 247 -5.18 -5.43 26.96
CA VAL A 247 -5.22 -4.06 26.41
C VAL A 247 -3.92 -3.72 25.65
N VAL A 248 -2.80 -4.33 26.02
CA VAL A 248 -1.46 -4.07 25.48
C VAL A 248 -1.17 -4.82 24.18
N ARG A 249 -1.62 -6.07 24.09
CA ARG A 249 -1.36 -6.98 22.96
C ARG A 249 -1.88 -6.46 21.60
N PRO A 250 -3.05 -5.82 21.51
CA PRO A 250 -3.59 -5.38 20.22
C PRO A 250 -2.86 -4.17 19.60
N VAL A 251 -2.32 -3.28 20.44
CA VAL A 251 -1.65 -2.05 19.97
C VAL A 251 -0.30 -2.36 19.30
N ILE A 252 0.44 -3.31 19.87
CA ILE A 252 1.69 -3.81 19.28
C ILE A 252 1.40 -4.54 17.96
N PHE A 253 0.27 -5.26 17.89
CA PHE A 253 -0.11 -6.04 16.72
C PHE A 253 -0.33 -5.15 15.47
N ILE A 254 -1.03 -4.01 15.59
CA ILE A 254 -1.18 -3.05 14.46
C ILE A 254 0.18 -2.59 13.94
N CYS A 255 1.05 -2.19 14.86
CA CYS A 255 2.32 -1.60 14.49
C CYS A 255 3.23 -2.63 13.81
N VAL A 256 3.23 -3.87 14.31
CA VAL A 256 3.96 -4.99 13.69
C VAL A 256 3.41 -5.30 12.31
N ILE A 257 2.08 -5.37 12.14
CA ILE A 257 1.45 -5.55 10.84
C ILE A 257 1.92 -4.46 9.86
N PHE A 258 1.84 -3.19 10.27
CA PHE A 258 2.25 -2.08 9.43
C PHE A 258 3.73 -2.17 9.04
N ILE A 259 4.62 -2.41 10.00
CA ILE A 259 6.07 -2.54 9.75
C ILE A 259 6.35 -3.67 8.76
N VAL A 260 5.78 -4.86 8.99
CA VAL A 260 5.98 -6.03 8.11
C VAL A 260 5.45 -5.75 6.71
N CYS A 261 4.29 -5.12 6.59
CA CYS A 261 3.67 -4.86 5.29
C CYS A 261 4.32 -3.73 4.50
N PHE A 262 4.94 -2.76 5.18
CA PHE A 262 5.65 -1.65 4.53
C PHE A 262 7.13 -1.94 4.30
N LEU A 263 7.69 -2.97 4.93
CA LEU A 263 9.09 -3.35 4.76
C LEU A 263 9.49 -3.62 3.30
N PRO A 264 8.72 -4.35 2.46
CA PRO A 264 9.08 -4.57 1.06
C PRO A 264 9.18 -3.27 0.25
N ASN A 265 8.28 -2.31 0.52
CA ASN A 265 8.29 -0.97 -0.07
C ASN A 265 9.61 -0.24 0.25
N VAL A 266 10.00 -0.24 1.52
CA VAL A 266 11.23 0.43 1.99
C VAL A 266 12.47 -0.29 1.47
N ALA A 267 12.50 -1.62 1.47
CA ALA A 267 13.60 -2.41 0.94
C ALA A 267 13.82 -2.14 -0.54
N LYS A 268 12.73 -2.08 -1.33
CA LYS A 268 12.78 -1.76 -2.76
C LYS A 268 13.26 -0.34 -3.00
N LEU A 269 12.83 0.63 -2.19
CA LEU A 269 13.37 2.00 -2.24
C LEU A 269 14.88 2.02 -2.01
N LEU A 270 15.35 1.43 -0.90
CA LEU A 270 16.77 1.38 -0.57
C LEU A 270 17.56 0.68 -1.68
N GLY A 271 17.02 -0.40 -2.24
CA GLY A 271 17.58 -1.08 -3.40
C GLY A 271 17.74 -0.18 -4.61
N THR A 272 16.74 0.65 -4.94
CA THR A 272 16.85 1.63 -6.05
C THR A 272 17.83 2.77 -5.74
N ILE A 273 18.01 3.17 -4.47
CA ILE A 273 19.02 4.17 -4.10
C ILE A 273 20.44 3.61 -4.22
N VAL A 274 20.67 2.40 -3.71
CA VAL A 274 21.99 1.73 -3.73
C VAL A 274 22.34 1.29 -5.15
N PHE A 275 21.35 0.82 -5.91
CA PHE A 275 21.49 0.41 -7.29
C PHE A 275 20.51 1.21 -8.17
N PRO A 276 20.90 2.40 -8.67
CA PRO A 276 20.05 3.23 -9.51
C PRO A 276 19.53 2.54 -10.77
N ARG A 277 20.20 1.48 -11.22
CA ARG A 277 19.79 0.62 -12.33
C ARG A 277 18.62 -0.31 -12.00
N LEU A 278 18.24 -0.49 -10.73
CA LEU A 278 17.10 -1.31 -10.30
C LEU A 278 15.76 -0.60 -10.58
N THR A 279 15.49 -0.35 -11.86
CA THR A 279 14.27 0.29 -12.35
C THR A 279 13.57 -0.63 -13.36
N PRO A 280 12.24 -0.54 -13.54
CA PRO A 280 11.49 -1.39 -14.46
C PRO A 280 11.92 -1.37 -15.92
N THR A 281 12.74 -0.40 -16.33
CA THR A 281 13.14 -0.17 -17.72
C THR A 281 14.59 -0.45 -18.01
N ASP A 282 15.39 -0.75 -16.99
CA ASP A 282 16.74 -1.25 -17.22
C ASP A 282 16.64 -2.64 -17.90
N PRO A 283 17.38 -2.89 -19.00
CA PRO A 283 17.28 -4.13 -19.75
C PRO A 283 17.78 -5.36 -18.96
N TYR A 284 18.64 -5.17 -17.95
CA TYR A 284 19.16 -6.25 -17.11
C TYR A 284 18.31 -6.45 -15.83
N PHE A 285 17.97 -5.36 -15.14
CA PHE A 285 17.28 -5.37 -13.84
C PHE A 285 15.76 -5.16 -13.91
N GLY A 286 15.19 -4.81 -15.07
CA GLY A 286 13.78 -4.44 -15.23
C GLY A 286 12.81 -5.52 -14.76
N SER A 287 13.01 -6.76 -15.19
CA SER A 287 12.20 -7.90 -14.76
C SER A 287 12.28 -8.14 -13.24
N LEU A 288 13.47 -8.00 -12.65
CA LEU A 288 13.64 -8.12 -11.19
C LEU A 288 12.89 -6.99 -10.46
N SER A 289 13.03 -5.75 -10.93
CA SER A 289 12.33 -4.59 -10.36
C SER A 289 10.81 -4.80 -10.38
N ASN A 290 10.26 -5.31 -11.48
CA ASN A 290 8.84 -5.65 -11.58
C ASN A 290 8.43 -6.79 -10.65
N VAL A 291 9.25 -7.85 -10.50
CA VAL A 291 9.00 -8.89 -9.49
C VAL A 291 8.91 -8.29 -8.08
N LEU A 292 9.84 -7.41 -7.69
CA LEU A 292 9.82 -6.76 -6.37
C LEU A 292 8.56 -5.90 -6.16
N TYR A 293 8.04 -5.26 -7.22
CA TYR A 293 6.76 -4.57 -7.16
C TYR A 293 5.59 -5.51 -6.87
N THR A 294 5.55 -6.72 -7.45
CA THR A 294 4.45 -7.67 -7.18
C THR A 294 4.36 -8.04 -5.69
N PHE A 295 5.50 -8.27 -5.03
CA PHE A 295 5.53 -8.52 -3.59
C PHE A 295 5.05 -7.31 -2.80
N THR A 296 5.49 -6.12 -3.20
CA THR A 296 5.04 -4.87 -2.59
C THR A 296 3.50 -4.75 -2.60
N PHE A 297 2.87 -5.05 -3.73
CA PHE A 297 1.40 -5.04 -3.84
C PHE A 297 0.71 -6.08 -2.97
N ILE A 298 1.28 -7.30 -2.84
CA ILE A 298 0.71 -8.33 -1.96
C ILE A 298 0.67 -7.81 -0.52
N PHE A 299 1.80 -7.36 0.01
CA PHE A 299 1.90 -6.92 1.41
C PHE A 299 1.01 -5.70 1.68
N GLN A 300 0.95 -4.77 0.74
CA GLN A 300 0.06 -3.62 0.82
C GLN A 300 -1.41 -4.02 0.83
N SER A 301 -1.81 -4.97 -0.03
CA SER A 301 -3.18 -5.49 -0.07
C SER A 301 -3.55 -6.23 1.21
N ILE A 302 -2.59 -6.98 1.79
CA ILE A 302 -2.78 -7.61 3.10
C ILE A 302 -3.01 -6.52 4.15
N SER A 303 -2.17 -5.48 4.18
CA SER A 303 -2.27 -4.41 5.18
C SER A 303 -3.60 -3.67 5.14
N SER A 304 -4.17 -3.44 3.95
CA SER A 304 -5.45 -2.76 3.80
C SER A 304 -6.64 -3.67 4.13
N SER A 305 -6.48 -4.99 4.05
CA SER A 305 -7.62 -5.92 4.14
C SER A 305 -7.85 -6.50 5.54
N ILE A 306 -6.81 -6.55 6.39
CA ILE A 306 -6.87 -7.24 7.69
C ILE A 306 -7.26 -6.34 8.87
N ASN A 307 -7.50 -5.05 8.63
CA ASN A 307 -7.82 -4.07 9.67
C ASN A 307 -9.09 -4.40 10.46
N ILE A 308 -10.06 -5.10 9.87
CA ILE A 308 -11.26 -5.56 10.59
C ILE A 308 -10.92 -6.49 11.77
N PHE A 309 -9.94 -7.39 11.61
CA PHE A 309 -9.55 -8.32 12.68
C PHE A 309 -8.90 -7.59 13.85
N VAL A 310 -8.10 -6.57 13.52
CA VAL A 310 -7.55 -5.66 14.50
C VAL A 310 -8.67 -4.96 15.27
N TYR A 311 -9.61 -4.31 14.58
CA TYR A 311 -10.66 -3.54 15.22
C TYR A 311 -11.56 -4.40 16.10
N TYR A 312 -11.89 -5.60 15.61
CA TYR A 312 -12.70 -6.58 16.34
C TYR A 312 -12.00 -7.09 17.62
N HIS A 313 -10.67 -7.26 17.59
CA HIS A 313 -9.91 -7.66 18.77
C HIS A 313 -9.65 -6.49 19.74
N MET A 314 -9.60 -5.26 19.24
CA MET A 314 -9.23 -4.07 20.01
C MET A 314 -10.36 -3.42 20.80
N SER A 315 -11.55 -3.39 20.23
CA SER A 315 -12.64 -2.55 20.75
C SER A 315 -13.88 -3.40 21.00
N SER A 316 -14.25 -3.54 22.27
CA SER A 316 -15.53 -4.16 22.66
C SER A 316 -16.71 -3.45 22.01
N LYS A 317 -16.65 -2.11 21.96
CA LYS A 317 -17.67 -1.28 21.29
C LYS A 317 -17.74 -1.57 19.79
N PHE A 318 -16.62 -1.77 19.12
CA PHE A 318 -16.60 -2.18 17.71
C PHE A 318 -17.23 -3.56 17.54
N LYS A 319 -16.85 -4.53 18.38
CA LYS A 319 -17.39 -5.89 18.35
C LYS A 319 -18.90 -5.93 18.56
N GLU A 320 -19.42 -5.22 19.56
CA GLU A 320 -20.85 -5.10 19.85
C GLU A 320 -21.60 -4.44 18.69
N THR A 321 -21.05 -3.35 18.14
CA THR A 321 -21.65 -2.64 17.02
C THR A 321 -21.66 -3.51 15.75
N PHE A 322 -20.57 -4.21 15.45
CA PHE A 322 -20.48 -5.16 14.36
C PHE A 322 -21.53 -6.27 14.50
N GLY A 323 -21.63 -6.88 15.68
CA GLY A 323 -22.64 -7.91 15.96
C GLY A 323 -24.07 -7.39 15.78
N SER A 324 -24.34 -6.16 16.23
CA SER A 324 -25.65 -5.52 16.03
C SER A 324 -26.00 -5.19 14.58
N LEU A 325 -25.00 -5.10 13.69
CA LEU A 325 -25.20 -4.75 12.28
C LEU A 325 -25.27 -5.97 11.37
N PHE A 326 -24.48 -7.01 11.66
CA PHE A 326 -24.25 -8.12 10.74
C PHE A 326 -24.56 -9.50 11.34
N CYS A 327 -24.77 -9.60 12.66
CA CYS A 327 -25.00 -10.87 13.34
C CYS A 327 -26.35 -10.96 14.07
N GLN A 328 -27.22 -9.95 13.95
CA GLN A 328 -28.60 -10.08 14.39
C GLN A 328 -29.35 -11.02 13.42
N ILE A 329 -29.36 -12.31 13.76
CA ILE A 329 -30.43 -13.21 13.34
C ILE A 329 -31.67 -12.71 14.08
N ASP A 330 -32.73 -12.38 13.35
CA ASP A 330 -34.04 -12.04 13.90
C ASP A 330 -34.55 -13.20 14.76
N VAL A 331 -34.23 -13.21 16.06
CA VAL A 331 -34.96 -13.98 17.06
C VAL A 331 -36.19 -13.18 17.41
N ASN A 332 -37.13 -13.05 16.47
CA ASN A 332 -38.46 -12.51 16.76
C ASN A 332 -39.52 -12.91 15.72
N THR A 333 -39.76 -14.22 15.57
CA THR A 333 -41.07 -14.74 15.17
C THR A 333 -41.34 -16.04 15.91
N GLY A 334 -42.26 -16.00 16.90
CA GLY A 334 -42.78 -17.20 17.56
C GLY A 334 -42.99 -17.05 19.06
N GLY A 335 -43.84 -16.11 19.47
CA GLY A 335 -44.11 -15.87 20.88
C GLY A 335 -45.33 -14.99 21.13
N LYS A 336 -46.45 -15.29 20.46
CA LYS A 336 -47.80 -15.06 20.97
C LYS A 336 -48.70 -16.16 20.44
#